data_AF-A0A8T2QGA2-F1
#
_entry.id   AF-A0A8T2QGA2-F1
#
_cell.length_a   1.000
_cell.length_b   1.000
_cell.length_c   1.000
_cell.angle_alpha   90.00
_cell.angle_beta   90.00
_cell.angle_gamma   90.00
#
_symmetry.space_group_name_H-M   'P 1'
#
loop_
_entity.id
_entity.type
_entity.pdbx_description
1 polymer ?
#
loop_
_entity_poly.entity_id
_entity_poly.type
_entity_poly.pdbx_seq_one_letter_code
_entity_poly.pdbx_strand_id
1 'polypeptide(L)'
;MVDQGIHITSAVSIPVIGDGDNGYGNALNVKRTVRGYINAGFAGILLEDQVSPKACGHTRGRKVVSREEAVMRIKAAVDARKESLSDIIIVGRTDARQAISLEEALWRAEAMADAGADVIFVDALSSKDEMRALCNTAKMIPKMANMLEGGGKTPILTPMELEELGFKIVSYPLSLIGVSISAMQDALVALKSGRMPPPASLPSFEDIKKVVGFDDYYEEESRYSISSSSSGSNLKAEQIKEMDTNVQSEGFLPASLSSVSTINKDSSSGDNSEEDVIVPYVLEESEDDSQTVSQSKIWSRVLRVKVTGTNGIVKLDVRIPAGFLDGLAKIVPGVAGVNLAALLDESSYTFQDDLESGKELLDINDGRGDRIQIFLE
;
A
#
# COMPACT_ATOMS: atom_id res chain seq x y z
N MET A 1 15.55 5.43 10.49
CA MET A 1 14.50 4.80 11.31
C MET A 1 13.65 5.85 12.02
N VAL A 2 14.22 6.68 12.90
CA VAL A 2 13.47 7.74 13.60
C VAL A 2 12.72 8.67 12.63
N ASP A 3 13.39 9.21 11.60
CA ASP A 3 12.74 10.13 10.65
C ASP A 3 11.53 9.49 9.94
N GLN A 4 11.68 8.24 9.49
CA GLN A 4 10.58 7.48 8.90
C GLN A 4 9.47 7.21 9.91
N GLY A 5 9.84 6.97 11.16
CA GLY A 5 8.90 6.83 12.28
C GLY A 5 8.01 8.05 12.45
N ILE A 6 8.59 9.26 12.43
CA ILE A 6 7.84 10.52 12.56
C ILE A 6 6.75 10.62 11.47
N HIS A 7 7.08 10.28 10.22
CA HIS A 7 6.11 10.33 9.13
C HIS A 7 4.96 9.32 9.34
N ILE A 8 5.28 8.10 9.79
CA ILE A 8 4.27 7.06 10.02
C ILE A 8 3.36 7.41 11.20
N THR A 9 3.94 7.75 12.35
CA THR A 9 3.19 8.00 13.60
C THR A 9 2.38 9.29 13.53
N SER A 10 2.82 10.30 12.78
CA SER A 10 2.05 11.53 12.58
C SER A 10 0.85 11.32 11.63
N ALA A 11 0.89 10.29 10.80
CA ALA A 11 -0.17 9.98 9.83
C ALA A 11 -1.27 9.07 10.39
N VAL A 12 -1.07 8.45 11.57
CA VAL A 12 -2.02 7.47 12.12
C VAL A 12 -2.26 7.68 13.62
N SER A 13 -3.47 7.34 14.08
CA SER A 13 -3.82 7.34 15.51
C SER A 13 -3.67 5.97 16.17
N ILE A 14 -3.43 4.92 15.38
CA ILE A 14 -3.23 3.55 15.90
C ILE A 14 -1.82 3.41 16.50
N PRO A 15 -1.63 2.59 17.56
CA PRO A 15 -0.31 2.36 18.14
C PRO A 15 0.68 1.76 17.13
N VAL A 16 1.86 2.36 17.02
CA VAL A 16 2.94 1.89 16.14
C VAL A 16 4.08 1.29 16.96
N ILE A 17 4.46 0.05 16.65
CA ILE A 17 5.68 -0.58 17.17
C ILE A 17 6.75 -0.49 16.08
N GLY A 18 7.86 0.19 16.37
CA GLY A 18 8.97 0.33 15.45
C GLY A 18 10.04 -0.75 15.66
N ASP A 19 10.63 -1.26 14.57
CA ASP A 19 11.83 -2.09 14.63
C ASP A 19 13.03 -1.20 15.01
N GLY A 20 13.63 -1.44 16.18
CA GLY A 20 14.81 -0.75 16.70
C GLY A 20 16.12 -1.48 16.41
N ASP A 21 16.07 -2.53 15.56
CA ASP A 21 17.17 -3.43 15.27
C ASP A 21 17.85 -3.88 16.58
N ASN A 22 19.17 -3.78 16.66
CA ASN A 22 19.95 -4.11 17.84
C ASN A 22 20.29 -2.89 18.72
N GLY A 23 19.60 -1.76 18.52
CA GLY A 23 19.82 -0.51 19.27
C GLY A 23 21.06 0.30 18.86
N TYR A 24 21.66 -0.02 17.70
CA TYR A 24 22.67 0.78 17.01
C TYR A 24 23.96 1.06 17.79
N GLY A 25 24.37 0.14 18.66
CA GLY A 25 25.66 0.21 19.35
C GLY A 25 25.60 -0.33 20.77
N ASN A 26 26.21 0.41 21.70
CA ASN A 26 26.27 0.04 23.12
C ASN A 26 25.02 0.50 23.90
N ALA A 27 25.05 0.34 25.23
CA ALA A 27 23.97 0.78 26.12
C ALA A 27 23.50 2.23 25.87
N LEU A 28 24.41 3.17 25.66
CA LEU A 28 24.06 4.58 25.45
C LEU A 28 23.41 4.81 24.09
N ASN A 29 23.80 4.05 23.07
CA ASN A 29 23.12 4.05 21.77
C ASN A 29 21.69 3.51 21.90
N VAL A 30 21.49 2.43 22.68
CA VAL A 30 20.14 1.92 22.97
C VAL A 30 19.29 3.01 23.64
N LYS A 31 19.82 3.68 24.68
CA LYS A 31 19.09 4.77 25.35
C LYS A 31 18.73 5.91 24.40
N ARG A 32 19.67 6.32 23.56
CA ARG A 32 19.43 7.36 22.53
C ARG A 32 18.35 6.92 21.55
N THR A 33 18.37 5.65 21.14
CA THR A 33 17.40 5.07 20.21
C THR A 33 16.00 5.09 20.80
N VAL A 34 15.84 4.58 22.03
CA VAL A 34 14.54 4.57 22.72
C VAL A 34 13.99 5.98 22.88
N ARG A 35 14.81 6.96 23.30
CA ARG A 35 14.39 8.36 23.38
C ARG A 35 13.98 8.93 22.02
N GLY A 36 14.71 8.58 20.96
CA GLY A 36 14.35 8.94 19.59
C GLY A 36 12.99 8.37 19.17
N TYR A 37 12.69 7.12 19.54
CA TYR A 37 11.41 6.47 19.22
C TYR A 37 10.25 7.08 20.01
N ILE A 38 10.47 7.40 21.29
CA ILE A 38 9.51 8.13 22.12
C ILE A 38 9.18 9.49 21.48
N ASN A 39 10.20 10.26 21.11
CA ASN A 39 10.01 11.58 20.49
C ASN A 39 9.36 11.49 19.10
N ALA A 40 9.55 10.38 18.39
CA ALA A 40 8.89 10.11 17.13
C ALA A 40 7.45 9.59 17.31
N GLY A 41 6.92 9.46 18.54
CA GLY A 41 5.54 9.05 18.78
C GLY A 41 5.28 7.54 18.65
N PHE A 42 6.32 6.69 18.69
CA PHE A 42 6.11 5.24 18.70
C PHE A 42 5.50 4.79 20.04
N ALA A 43 4.52 3.89 19.96
CA ALA A 43 3.93 3.22 21.11
C ALA A 43 4.81 2.05 21.62
N GLY A 44 5.67 1.50 20.75
CA GLY A 44 6.61 0.46 21.14
C GLY A 44 7.88 0.42 20.28
N ILE A 45 8.90 -0.24 20.82
CA ILE A 45 10.17 -0.50 20.14
C ILE A 45 10.55 -1.97 20.31
N LEU A 46 11.00 -2.59 19.21
CA LEU A 46 11.55 -3.94 19.20
C LEU A 46 13.08 -3.89 19.17
N LEU A 47 13.72 -4.60 20.09
CA LEU A 47 15.18 -4.65 20.22
C LEU A 47 15.68 -6.10 20.22
N GLU A 48 16.66 -6.39 19.37
CA GLU A 48 17.19 -7.74 19.16
C GLU A 48 18.62 -7.94 19.69
N ASP A 49 19.00 -9.21 19.85
CA ASP A 49 20.30 -9.64 20.37
C ASP A 49 21.33 -10.00 19.28
N GLN A 50 21.09 -9.61 18.02
CA GLN A 50 22.07 -9.82 16.96
C GLN A 50 23.33 -8.96 17.15
N VAL A 51 24.46 -9.48 16.64
CA VAL A 51 25.69 -8.70 16.44
C VAL A 51 25.49 -7.67 15.32
N SER A 52 26.30 -6.60 15.31
CA SER A 52 26.38 -5.69 14.17
C SER A 52 27.45 -6.16 13.15
N PRO A 53 27.21 -6.03 11.82
CA PRO A 53 25.94 -5.70 11.19
C PRO A 53 24.93 -6.85 11.33
N LYS A 54 23.66 -6.52 11.53
CA LYS A 54 22.58 -7.50 11.71
C LYS A 54 22.14 -8.11 10.39
N ALA A 55 21.63 -9.34 10.45
CA ALA A 55 21.11 -10.09 9.31
C ALA A 55 19.60 -10.26 9.43
N CYS A 56 18.92 -10.48 8.30
CA CYS A 56 17.49 -10.81 8.33
C CYS A 56 17.27 -12.14 9.06
N GLY A 57 16.22 -12.20 9.89
CA GLY A 57 15.90 -13.32 10.76
C GLY A 57 15.73 -14.68 10.05
N HIS A 58 15.44 -14.67 8.75
CA HIS A 58 15.25 -15.91 7.98
C HIS A 58 16.47 -16.29 7.12
N THR A 59 17.63 -15.63 7.31
CA THR A 59 18.87 -15.91 6.57
C THR A 59 19.86 -16.79 7.34
N ARG A 60 20.81 -17.44 6.64
CA ARG A 60 21.83 -18.32 7.26
C ARG A 60 22.95 -17.50 7.90
N GLY A 61 23.62 -18.07 8.90
CA GLY A 61 24.85 -17.50 9.49
C GLY A 61 24.60 -16.39 10.53
N ARG A 62 23.40 -16.34 11.12
CA ARG A 62 23.08 -15.40 12.20
C ARG A 62 24.03 -15.59 13.39
N LYS A 63 24.38 -14.48 14.01
CA LYS A 63 25.20 -14.43 15.21
C LYS A 63 24.51 -13.52 16.22
N VAL A 64 24.44 -13.99 17.46
CA VAL A 64 23.91 -13.23 18.57
C VAL A 64 25.04 -12.85 19.52
N VAL A 65 24.85 -11.76 20.25
CA VAL A 65 25.78 -11.32 21.29
C VAL A 65 25.73 -12.23 22.51
N SER A 66 26.61 -11.98 23.48
CA SER A 66 26.59 -12.71 24.74
C SER A 66 25.26 -12.50 25.48
N ARG A 67 24.95 -13.38 26.43
CA ARG A 67 23.74 -13.27 27.26
C ARG A 67 23.71 -11.95 28.04
N GLU A 68 24.87 -11.54 28.55
CA GLU A 68 25.05 -10.32 29.32
C GLU A 68 24.75 -9.08 28.47
N GLU A 69 25.23 -9.06 27.22
CA GLU A 69 24.97 -7.94 26.32
C GLU A 69 23.50 -7.88 25.90
N ALA A 70 22.87 -9.03 25.62
CA ALA A 70 21.44 -9.11 25.28
C ALA A 70 20.57 -8.54 26.41
N VAL A 71 20.82 -8.96 27.66
CA VAL A 71 20.13 -8.45 28.85
C VAL A 71 20.44 -6.97 29.09
N MET A 72 21.69 -6.54 28.88
CA MET A 72 22.09 -5.14 29.03
C MET A 72 21.29 -4.21 28.11
N ARG A 73 21.05 -4.60 26.85
CA ARG A 73 20.25 -3.79 25.91
C ARG A 73 18.83 -3.57 26.42
N ILE A 74 18.17 -4.61 26.93
CA ILE A 74 16.82 -4.48 27.51
C ILE A 74 16.84 -3.58 28.74
N LYS A 75 17.79 -3.77 29.67
CA LYS A 75 17.92 -2.91 30.85
C LYS A 75 18.12 -1.44 30.46
N ALA A 76 19.00 -1.17 29.50
CA ALA A 76 19.24 0.18 28.99
C ALA A 76 17.96 0.80 28.39
N ALA A 77 17.16 0.01 27.67
CA ALA A 77 15.88 0.47 27.13
C ALA A 77 14.86 0.79 28.24
N VAL A 78 14.74 -0.09 29.24
CA VAL A 78 13.85 0.10 30.39
C VAL A 78 14.24 1.36 31.18
N ASP A 79 15.54 1.58 31.38
CA ASP A 79 16.05 2.78 32.04
C ASP A 79 15.74 4.04 31.23
N ALA A 80 15.95 4.01 29.90
CA ALA A 80 15.62 5.14 29.03
C ALA A 80 14.14 5.50 29.05
N ARG A 81 13.24 4.49 29.06
CA ARG A 81 11.80 4.69 29.23
C ARG A 81 11.48 5.39 30.55
N LYS A 82 11.99 4.88 31.67
CA LYS A 82 11.76 5.44 33.01
C LYS A 82 12.27 6.88 33.12
N GLU A 83 13.48 7.14 32.65
CA GLU A 83 14.10 8.47 32.67
C GLU A 83 13.34 9.49 31.80
N SER A 84 12.65 9.01 30.76
CA SER A 84 11.85 9.86 29.86
C SER A 84 10.39 9.98 30.33
N LEU A 85 10.01 9.32 31.44
CA LEU A 85 8.64 9.26 31.94
C LEU A 85 7.62 8.81 30.87
N SER A 86 8.03 7.89 30.00
CA SER A 86 7.22 7.36 28.91
C SER A 86 6.67 5.97 29.26
N ASP A 87 5.56 5.59 28.63
CA ASP A 87 4.91 4.29 28.67
C ASP A 87 5.27 3.39 27.48
N ILE A 88 6.27 3.76 26.66
CA ILE A 88 6.67 2.99 25.47
C ILE A 88 6.88 1.51 25.81
N ILE A 89 6.32 0.63 24.98
CA ILE A 89 6.43 -0.81 25.11
C ILE A 89 7.78 -1.30 24.58
N ILE A 90 8.49 -2.11 25.36
CA ILE A 90 9.78 -2.69 24.98
C ILE A 90 9.57 -4.15 24.60
N VAL A 91 9.73 -4.46 23.31
CA VAL A 91 9.70 -5.83 22.79
C VAL A 91 11.12 -6.38 22.78
N GLY A 92 11.38 -7.37 23.63
CA GLY A 92 12.64 -8.12 23.66
C GLY A 92 12.62 -9.23 22.61
N ARG A 93 13.46 -9.09 21.58
CA ARG A 93 13.62 -10.08 20.51
C ARG A 93 14.91 -10.88 20.69
N THR A 94 14.85 -12.19 20.46
CA THR A 94 16.06 -13.01 20.27
C THR A 94 16.04 -13.80 18.97
N ASP A 95 17.20 -13.80 18.30
CA ASP A 95 17.46 -14.55 17.08
C ASP A 95 18.26 -15.84 17.35
N ALA A 96 18.47 -16.17 18.64
CA ALA A 96 19.29 -17.28 19.11
C ALA A 96 18.76 -18.65 18.64
N ARG A 97 17.47 -18.77 18.27
CA ARG A 97 16.89 -20.05 17.82
C ARG A 97 17.65 -20.65 16.64
N GLN A 98 18.00 -19.85 15.63
CA GLN A 98 18.83 -20.36 14.53
C GLN A 98 20.33 -20.17 14.76
N ALA A 99 20.73 -19.18 15.55
CA ALA A 99 22.15 -18.90 15.77
C ALA A 99 22.82 -19.94 16.70
N ILE A 100 22.07 -20.46 17.68
CA ILE A 100 22.57 -21.36 18.72
C ILE A 100 21.62 -22.56 18.89
N SER A 101 20.50 -22.40 19.60
CA SER A 101 19.52 -23.47 19.85
C SER A 101 18.18 -22.92 20.35
N LEU A 102 17.16 -23.78 20.46
CA LEU A 102 15.87 -23.42 21.05
C LEU A 102 16.02 -23.11 22.54
N GLU A 103 16.77 -23.95 23.27
CA GLU A 103 16.98 -23.82 24.71
C GLU A 103 17.65 -22.48 25.04
N GLU A 104 18.65 -22.07 24.24
CA GLU A 104 19.30 -20.77 24.39
C GLU A 104 18.31 -19.62 24.13
N ALA A 105 17.46 -19.75 23.12
CA ALA A 105 16.46 -18.74 22.81
C ALA A 105 15.40 -18.59 23.91
N LEU A 106 14.93 -19.71 24.48
CA LEU A 106 13.98 -19.70 25.60
C LEU A 106 14.62 -19.12 26.87
N TRP A 107 15.88 -19.46 27.17
CA TRP A 107 16.61 -18.86 28.28
C TRP A 107 16.72 -17.35 28.12
N ARG A 108 17.05 -16.87 26.92
CA ARG A 108 17.14 -15.42 26.63
C ARG A 108 15.80 -14.72 26.71
N ALA A 109 14.74 -15.34 26.20
CA ALA A 109 13.37 -14.86 26.33
C ALA A 109 12.99 -14.61 27.80
N GLU A 110 13.28 -15.57 28.69
CA GLU A 110 13.04 -15.42 30.12
C GLU A 110 13.93 -14.33 30.73
N ALA A 111 15.22 -14.30 30.42
CA ALA A 111 16.14 -13.29 30.94
C ALA A 111 15.81 -11.86 30.47
N MET A 112 15.30 -11.69 29.25
CA MET A 112 14.82 -10.40 28.73
C MET A 112 13.52 -9.97 29.42
N ALA A 113 12.62 -10.92 29.71
CA ALA A 113 11.41 -10.66 30.50
C ALA A 113 11.77 -10.21 31.93
N ASP A 114 12.68 -10.92 32.61
CA ASP A 114 13.19 -10.56 33.93
C ASP A 114 13.90 -9.19 33.95
N ALA A 115 14.52 -8.81 32.84
CA ALA A 115 15.13 -7.50 32.65
C ALA A 115 14.12 -6.36 32.45
N GLY A 116 12.84 -6.69 32.25
CA GLY A 116 11.74 -5.73 32.14
C GLY A 116 11.22 -5.47 30.72
N ALA A 117 11.49 -6.36 29.75
CA ALA A 117 10.78 -6.32 28.48
C ALA A 117 9.29 -6.64 28.71
N ASP A 118 8.40 -5.85 28.09
CA ASP A 118 6.94 -5.99 28.26
C ASP A 118 6.34 -7.00 27.28
N VAL A 119 7.06 -7.32 26.20
CA VAL A 119 6.67 -8.33 25.20
C VAL A 119 7.92 -9.12 24.82
N ILE A 120 7.76 -10.42 24.60
CA ILE A 120 8.85 -11.28 24.12
C ILE A 120 8.56 -11.80 22.71
N PHE A 121 9.62 -11.84 21.91
CA PHE A 121 9.60 -12.38 20.56
C PHE A 121 10.82 -13.29 20.32
N VAL A 122 10.60 -14.55 19.99
CA VAL A 122 11.67 -15.43 19.46
C VAL A 122 11.47 -15.60 17.98
N ASP A 123 12.47 -15.21 17.20
CA ASP A 123 12.37 -15.25 15.75
C ASP A 123 12.68 -16.65 15.17
N ALA A 124 11.95 -16.98 14.11
CA ALA A 124 12.12 -18.21 13.33
C ALA A 124 12.00 -19.54 14.11
N LEU A 125 11.03 -19.63 15.02
CA LEU A 125 10.58 -20.91 15.60
C LEU A 125 10.07 -21.82 14.47
N SER A 126 10.47 -23.08 14.46
CA SER A 126 10.28 -23.98 13.31
C SER A 126 9.08 -24.92 13.41
N SER A 127 8.35 -24.93 14.52
CA SER A 127 7.17 -25.77 14.69
C SER A 127 6.15 -25.17 15.67
N LYS A 128 4.89 -25.64 15.61
CA LYS A 128 3.85 -25.33 16.61
C LYS A 128 4.29 -25.71 18.03
N ASP A 129 5.10 -26.76 18.19
CA ASP A 129 5.58 -27.19 19.51
C ASP A 129 6.59 -26.20 20.11
N GLU A 130 7.52 -25.67 19.29
CA GLU A 130 8.44 -24.62 19.73
C GLU A 130 7.69 -23.32 20.06
N MET A 131 6.66 -23.00 19.28
CA MET A 131 5.76 -21.87 19.54
C MET A 131 5.02 -22.01 20.88
N ARG A 132 4.54 -23.22 21.22
CA ARG A 132 3.97 -23.50 22.57
C ARG A 132 5.02 -23.42 23.66
N ALA A 133 6.25 -23.87 23.40
CA ALA A 133 7.34 -23.76 24.38
C ALA A 133 7.65 -22.30 24.73
N LEU A 134 7.71 -21.41 23.73
CA LEU A 134 7.82 -19.98 23.96
C LEU A 134 6.64 -19.43 24.77
N CYS A 135 5.40 -19.77 24.41
CA CYS A 135 4.23 -19.26 25.14
C CYS A 135 4.20 -19.69 26.61
N ASN A 136 4.77 -20.86 26.91
CA ASN A 136 4.94 -21.37 28.28
C ASN A 136 6.12 -20.76 29.05
N THR A 137 7.02 -20.03 28.37
CA THR A 137 8.14 -19.29 28.97
C THR A 137 7.66 -17.91 29.42
N ALA A 138 8.11 -17.42 30.58
CA ALA A 138 7.70 -16.13 31.15
C ALA A 138 6.18 -15.89 31.01
N LYS A 139 5.36 -16.81 31.56
CA LYS A 139 3.92 -16.94 31.23
C LYS A 139 3.11 -15.64 31.31
N MET A 140 3.47 -14.74 32.21
CA MET A 140 2.78 -13.46 32.42
C MET A 140 3.09 -12.40 31.36
N ILE A 141 4.15 -12.58 30.58
CA ILE A 141 4.57 -11.62 29.55
C ILE A 141 3.94 -11.98 28.21
N PRO A 142 3.27 -11.05 27.51
CA PRO A 142 2.76 -11.27 26.15
C PRO A 142 3.82 -11.73 25.15
N LYS A 143 3.41 -12.57 24.19
CA LYS A 143 4.28 -13.08 23.13
C LYS A 143 3.86 -12.50 21.80
N MET A 144 4.85 -12.12 21.01
CA MET A 144 4.69 -11.66 19.64
C MET A 144 5.13 -12.73 18.64
N ALA A 145 4.31 -12.94 17.62
CA ALA A 145 4.61 -13.78 16.47
C ALA A 145 4.92 -12.93 15.23
N ASN A 146 5.68 -13.51 14.30
CA ASN A 146 6.04 -12.89 13.05
C ASN A 146 5.72 -13.86 11.89
N MET A 147 4.76 -13.49 11.06
CA MET A 147 4.26 -14.33 9.96
C MET A 147 4.82 -13.84 8.62
N LEU A 148 5.81 -14.57 8.10
CA LEU A 148 6.38 -14.32 6.78
C LEU A 148 5.74 -15.25 5.74
N GLU A 149 4.62 -14.80 5.19
CA GLU A 149 3.77 -15.55 4.24
C GLU A 149 4.53 -15.99 2.96
N GLY A 150 5.64 -15.33 2.62
CA GLY A 150 6.48 -15.61 1.44
C GLY A 150 7.54 -16.71 1.60
N GLY A 151 7.49 -17.55 2.64
CA GLY A 151 8.40 -18.71 2.78
C GLY A 151 9.44 -18.60 3.90
N GLY A 152 9.07 -18.00 5.04
CA GLY A 152 9.88 -18.06 6.25
C GLY A 152 10.01 -19.48 6.83
N LYS A 153 10.82 -19.62 7.88
CA LYS A 153 11.00 -20.91 8.59
C LYS A 153 9.84 -21.27 9.50
N THR A 154 9.08 -20.27 9.94
CA THR A 154 7.99 -20.43 10.90
C THR A 154 6.72 -20.87 10.18
N PRO A 155 6.02 -21.91 10.67
CA PRO A 155 4.71 -22.27 10.13
C PRO A 155 3.75 -21.08 10.15
N ILE A 156 3.07 -20.83 9.04
CA ILE A 156 2.12 -19.73 8.93
C ILE A 156 0.79 -20.14 9.57
N LEU A 157 0.41 -19.41 10.62
CA LEU A 157 -0.79 -19.65 11.40
C LEU A 157 -1.72 -18.45 11.33
N THR A 158 -3.02 -18.70 11.42
CA THR A 158 -4.02 -17.64 11.54
C THR A 158 -3.93 -16.95 12.91
N PRO A 159 -4.45 -15.70 13.06
CA PRO A 159 -4.54 -15.05 14.36
C PRO A 159 -5.25 -15.90 15.43
N MET A 160 -6.30 -16.63 15.06
CA MET A 160 -7.03 -17.53 15.96
C MET A 160 -6.14 -18.68 16.45
N GLU A 161 -5.45 -19.37 15.54
CA GLU A 161 -4.50 -20.43 15.93
C GLU A 161 -3.35 -19.90 16.79
N LEU A 162 -2.86 -18.69 16.53
CA LEU A 162 -1.82 -18.05 17.35
C LEU A 162 -2.32 -17.73 18.76
N GLU A 163 -3.55 -17.24 18.88
CA GLU A 163 -4.17 -16.96 20.17
C GLU A 163 -4.37 -18.25 20.98
N GLU A 164 -4.82 -19.34 20.35
CA GLU A 164 -4.95 -20.67 20.98
C GLU A 164 -3.62 -21.18 21.55
N LEU A 165 -2.50 -20.87 20.90
CA LEU A 165 -1.16 -21.22 21.39
C LEU A 165 -0.69 -20.31 22.55
N GLY A 166 -1.26 -19.11 22.67
CA GLY A 166 -0.95 -18.14 23.73
C GLY A 166 -0.26 -16.85 23.26
N PHE A 167 -0.13 -16.61 21.95
CA PHE A 167 0.36 -15.33 21.43
C PHE A 167 -0.69 -14.23 21.62
N LYS A 168 -0.21 -12.98 21.71
CA LYS A 168 -1.05 -11.79 21.89
C LYS A 168 -0.84 -10.72 20.83
N ILE A 169 0.26 -10.81 20.09
CA ILE A 169 0.60 -9.89 19.01
C ILE A 169 1.07 -10.73 17.82
N VAL A 170 0.64 -10.36 16.61
CA VAL A 170 1.16 -10.93 15.37
C VAL A 170 1.55 -9.79 14.44
N SER A 171 2.66 -9.96 13.73
CA SER A 171 3.12 -9.04 12.68
C SER A 171 3.17 -9.74 11.33
N TYR A 172 2.90 -8.95 10.29
CA TYR A 172 2.87 -9.35 8.89
C TYR A 172 3.81 -8.43 8.09
N PRO A 173 5.14 -8.54 8.28
CA PRO A 173 6.09 -7.52 7.82
C PRO A 173 6.25 -7.44 6.29
N LEU A 174 5.82 -8.48 5.55
CA LEU A 174 6.03 -8.56 4.11
C LEU A 174 4.76 -8.34 3.27
N SER A 175 3.57 -8.34 3.88
CA SER A 175 2.32 -8.41 3.12
C SER A 175 2.09 -7.14 2.30
N LEU A 176 2.20 -5.96 2.93
CA LEU A 176 1.99 -4.69 2.23
C LEU A 176 3.04 -4.43 1.16
N ILE A 177 4.33 -4.68 1.45
CA ILE A 177 5.41 -4.49 0.48
C ILE A 177 5.31 -5.50 -0.68
N GLY A 178 4.97 -6.76 -0.39
CA GLY A 178 4.80 -7.79 -1.41
C GLY A 178 3.66 -7.48 -2.38
N VAL A 179 2.49 -7.07 -1.85
CA VAL A 179 1.35 -6.64 -2.68
C VAL A 179 1.72 -5.41 -3.51
N SER A 180 2.38 -4.41 -2.91
CA SER A 180 2.77 -3.18 -3.60
C SER A 180 3.76 -3.46 -4.73
N ILE A 181 4.76 -4.34 -4.52
CA ILE A 181 5.72 -4.73 -5.56
C ILE A 181 4.99 -5.34 -6.76
N SER A 182 4.05 -6.27 -6.52
CA SER A 182 3.30 -6.91 -7.59
C SER A 182 2.48 -5.88 -8.39
N ALA A 183 1.73 -5.01 -7.70
CA ALA A 183 0.91 -3.99 -8.35
C ALA A 183 1.74 -3.00 -9.17
N MET A 184 2.87 -2.54 -8.64
CA MET A 184 3.78 -1.64 -9.37
C MET A 184 4.40 -2.33 -10.59
N GLN A 185 4.78 -3.60 -10.49
CA GLN A 185 5.33 -4.37 -11.61
C GLN A 185 4.31 -4.55 -12.73
N ASP A 186 3.08 -4.94 -12.39
CA ASP A 186 2.00 -5.12 -13.36
C ASP A 186 1.69 -3.80 -14.10
N ALA A 187 1.66 -2.68 -13.36
CA ALA A 187 1.48 -1.36 -13.94
C ALA A 187 2.61 -0.99 -14.92
N LEU A 188 3.88 -1.22 -14.54
CA LEU A 188 5.02 -0.94 -15.41
C LEU A 188 5.04 -1.83 -16.67
N VAL A 189 4.58 -3.08 -16.58
CA VAL A 189 4.43 -3.98 -17.74
C VAL A 189 3.38 -3.44 -18.70
N ALA A 190 2.22 -3.00 -18.19
CA ALA A 190 1.18 -2.39 -19.00
C ALA A 190 1.71 -1.14 -19.73
N LEU A 191 2.33 -0.23 -18.98
CA LEU A 191 2.89 1.02 -19.53
C LEU A 191 3.95 0.75 -20.61
N LYS A 192 4.84 -0.22 -20.39
CA LYS A 192 5.84 -0.63 -21.39
C LYS A 192 5.21 -1.11 -22.71
N SER A 193 4.01 -1.70 -22.63
CA SER A 193 3.24 -2.14 -23.80
C SER A 193 2.35 -1.05 -24.41
N GLY A 194 2.43 0.20 -23.93
CA GLY A 194 1.57 1.30 -24.38
C GLY A 194 0.13 1.22 -23.86
N ARG A 195 -0.11 0.40 -22.83
CA ARG A 195 -1.43 0.21 -22.21
C ARG A 195 -1.45 0.83 -20.82
N MET A 196 -2.64 1.19 -20.35
CA MET A 196 -2.84 1.55 -18.95
C MET A 196 -2.95 0.30 -18.06
N PRO A 197 -2.59 0.38 -16.77
CA PRO A 197 -2.92 -0.65 -15.81
C PRO A 197 -4.44 -0.90 -15.82
N PRO A 198 -4.91 -2.15 -15.64
CA PRO A 198 -6.33 -2.43 -15.68
C PRO A 198 -7.08 -1.63 -14.59
N PRO A 199 -8.32 -1.15 -14.84
CA PRO A 199 -9.08 -0.36 -13.86
C PRO A 199 -9.25 -1.04 -12.50
N ALA A 200 -9.26 -2.38 -12.47
CA ALA A 200 -9.33 -3.15 -11.23
C ALA A 200 -8.10 -2.98 -10.31
N SER A 201 -6.95 -2.53 -10.85
CA SER A 201 -5.73 -2.29 -10.09
C SER A 201 -5.36 -0.81 -9.97
N LEU A 202 -6.15 0.09 -10.56
CA LEU A 202 -5.94 1.53 -10.51
C LEU A 202 -7.15 2.20 -9.85
N PRO A 203 -7.02 2.72 -8.60
CA PRO A 203 -8.08 3.48 -7.96
C PRO A 203 -8.48 4.70 -8.80
N SER A 204 -9.72 5.18 -8.62
CA SER A 204 -10.15 6.40 -9.29
C SER A 204 -9.36 7.62 -8.78
N PHE A 205 -9.35 8.71 -9.54
CA PHE A 205 -8.71 9.94 -9.08
C PHE A 205 -9.33 10.49 -7.78
N GLU A 206 -10.65 10.31 -7.61
CA GLU A 206 -11.36 10.64 -6.36
C GLU A 206 -10.89 9.78 -5.20
N ASP A 207 -10.72 8.46 -5.40
CA ASP A 207 -10.17 7.58 -4.36
C ASP A 207 -8.75 7.98 -3.97
N ILE A 208 -7.92 8.37 -4.95
CA ILE A 208 -6.54 8.84 -4.70
C ILE A 208 -6.57 10.12 -3.86
N LYS A 209 -7.34 11.14 -4.25
CA LYS A 209 -7.50 12.40 -3.50
C LYS A 209 -7.93 12.15 -2.06
N LYS A 210 -8.90 11.26 -1.87
CA LYS A 210 -9.37 10.87 -0.55
C LYS A 210 -8.25 10.22 0.27
N VAL A 211 -7.49 9.29 -0.31
CA VAL A 211 -6.36 8.62 0.36
C VAL A 211 -5.24 9.60 0.75
N VAL A 212 -4.97 10.61 -0.07
CA VAL A 212 -3.93 11.63 0.23
C VAL A 212 -4.43 12.80 1.09
N GLY A 213 -5.70 12.77 1.53
CA GLY A 213 -6.24 13.70 2.52
C GLY A 213 -6.76 15.04 1.96
N PHE A 214 -7.20 15.08 0.70
CA PHE A 214 -7.78 16.31 0.12
C PHE A 214 -9.07 16.73 0.84
N ASP A 215 -9.91 15.77 1.19
CA ASP A 215 -11.19 16.05 1.86
C ASP A 215 -10.95 16.76 3.20
N ASP A 216 -10.04 16.24 4.02
CA ASP A 216 -9.66 16.82 5.32
C ASP A 216 -9.06 18.22 5.15
N TYR A 217 -8.23 18.41 4.12
CA TYR A 217 -7.64 19.72 3.81
C TYR A 217 -8.71 20.76 3.48
N TYR A 218 -9.66 20.44 2.59
CA TYR A 218 -10.71 21.37 2.19
C TYR A 218 -11.69 21.65 3.35
N GLU A 219 -11.99 20.66 4.18
CA GLU A 219 -12.78 20.88 5.40
C GLU A 219 -12.08 21.87 6.32
N GLU A 220 -10.79 21.70 6.58
CA GLU A 220 -10.02 22.61 7.44
C GLU A 220 -9.86 24.00 6.82
N GLU A 221 -9.59 24.11 5.51
CA GLU A 221 -9.53 25.37 4.78
C GLU A 221 -10.84 26.17 4.91
N SER A 222 -11.97 25.49 4.76
CA SER A 222 -13.29 26.13 4.82
C SER A 222 -13.55 26.84 6.14
N ARG A 223 -12.97 26.34 7.26
CA ARG A 223 -13.09 26.93 8.60
C ARG A 223 -12.39 28.29 8.72
N TYR A 224 -11.40 28.55 7.87
CA TYR A 224 -10.66 29.81 7.85
C TYR A 224 -11.03 30.68 6.64
N SER A 225 -12.03 30.26 5.85
CA SER A 225 -12.53 31.07 4.76
C SER A 225 -13.07 32.40 5.29
N ILE A 226 -12.51 33.49 4.80
CA ILE A 226 -12.99 34.83 5.15
C ILE A 226 -14.20 35.10 4.27
N SER A 227 -15.39 35.19 4.87
CA SER A 227 -16.52 35.80 4.20
C SER A 227 -16.16 37.26 3.95
N SER A 228 -15.98 37.66 2.69
CA SER A 228 -16.00 39.08 2.34
C SER A 228 -17.40 39.59 2.70
N SER A 229 -17.51 40.20 3.88
CA SER A 229 -18.70 40.97 4.23
C SER A 229 -18.77 42.10 3.21
N SER A 230 -19.66 41.94 2.24
CA SER A 230 -20.02 42.93 1.24
C SER A 230 -20.62 44.17 1.93
N SER A 231 -19.74 44.98 2.49
CA SER A 231 -19.99 46.39 2.75
C SER A 231 -19.93 47.11 1.40
N GLY A 232 -21.01 46.99 0.62
CA GLY A 232 -21.07 47.50 -0.74
C GLY A 232 -22.51 47.61 -1.25
N SER A 233 -23.23 48.61 -0.74
CA SER A 233 -24.42 49.25 -1.32
C SER A 233 -25.54 48.35 -1.86
N ASN A 234 -26.64 48.28 -1.09
CA ASN A 234 -27.99 48.27 -1.63
C ASN A 234 -28.16 49.42 -2.65
N LEU A 235 -28.03 49.13 -3.94
CA LEU A 235 -28.63 49.94 -4.99
C LEU A 235 -29.67 49.07 -5.70
N LYS A 236 -30.91 49.49 -5.52
CA LYS A 236 -32.12 48.87 -6.00
C LYS A 236 -32.04 48.62 -7.51
N ALA A 237 -32.33 47.40 -7.91
CA ALA A 237 -32.78 47.09 -9.25
C ALA A 237 -34.17 47.70 -9.45
N GLU A 238 -34.25 48.88 -10.06
CA GLU A 238 -35.49 49.38 -10.67
C GLU A 238 -35.15 50.54 -11.62
N GLN A 239 -35.67 50.46 -12.85
CA GLN A 239 -35.52 51.40 -13.98
C GLN A 239 -34.15 51.25 -14.68
N ILE A 240 -34.07 50.68 -15.89
CA ILE A 240 -34.46 51.34 -17.13
C ILE A 240 -35.09 50.33 -18.10
N LYS A 241 -36.32 50.66 -18.53
CA LYS A 241 -37.01 50.10 -19.69
C LYS A 241 -36.84 51.08 -20.85
N GLU A 242 -36.56 50.54 -22.03
CA GLU A 242 -36.82 51.10 -23.38
C GLU A 242 -36.13 52.41 -23.81
N MET A 243 -35.28 52.33 -24.85
CA MET A 243 -35.53 52.94 -26.17
C MET A 243 -34.33 52.75 -27.14
N ASP A 244 -34.60 51.95 -28.17
CA ASP A 244 -34.35 52.14 -29.61
C ASP A 244 -33.13 52.92 -30.17
N THR A 245 -32.45 52.21 -31.08
CA THR A 245 -31.95 52.58 -32.43
C THR A 245 -30.91 53.70 -32.63
N ASN A 246 -29.73 53.31 -33.16
CA ASN A 246 -29.07 53.76 -34.41
C ASN A 246 -27.55 53.54 -34.31
N VAL A 247 -26.95 52.61 -35.08
CA VAL A 247 -26.41 52.76 -36.45
C VAL A 247 -25.00 53.39 -36.50
N GLN A 248 -24.06 52.59 -37.05
CA GLN A 248 -22.81 52.94 -37.76
C GLN A 248 -21.63 53.50 -36.92
N SER A 249 -20.35 53.23 -37.23
CA SER A 249 -19.66 52.54 -38.33
C SER A 249 -18.15 52.49 -38.02
N GLU A 250 -17.50 51.43 -38.51
CA GLU A 250 -16.13 51.38 -39.07
C GLU A 250 -14.89 51.74 -38.23
N GLY A 251 -13.86 50.91 -38.39
CA GLY A 251 -12.48 51.42 -38.41
C GLY A 251 -11.39 50.51 -37.84
N PHE A 252 -10.90 49.58 -38.67
CA PHE A 252 -9.47 49.26 -38.87
C PHE A 252 -8.57 48.85 -37.67
N LEU A 253 -8.12 47.58 -37.75
CA LEU A 253 -6.81 47.03 -37.34
C LEU A 253 -5.62 47.81 -37.98
N PRO A 254 -4.32 47.45 -37.80
CA PRO A 254 -3.57 46.75 -36.75
C PRO A 254 -2.22 47.48 -36.43
N ALA A 255 -1.30 46.81 -35.70
CA ALA A 255 0.17 46.77 -35.89
C ALA A 255 0.87 46.81 -34.52
N SER A 256 1.38 45.69 -34.02
CA SER A 256 2.76 45.22 -34.24
C SER A 256 3.82 46.30 -33.97
N LEU A 257 4.68 46.07 -32.97
CA LEU A 257 6.11 46.30 -33.10
C LEU A 257 6.87 45.61 -31.96
N SER A 258 7.59 44.58 -32.38
CA SER A 258 8.79 44.04 -31.76
C SER A 258 9.88 45.11 -31.61
N SER A 259 10.58 45.14 -30.48
CA SER A 259 12.05 45.26 -30.45
C SER A 259 12.60 45.27 -29.02
N VAL A 260 13.27 44.17 -28.66
CA VAL A 260 14.64 44.10 -28.09
C VAL A 260 15.22 45.39 -27.48
N SER A 261 15.62 45.34 -26.20
CA SER A 261 17.02 45.61 -25.82
C SER A 261 17.29 45.31 -24.35
N THR A 262 18.51 44.83 -24.13
CA THR A 262 19.07 44.30 -22.89
C THR A 262 19.82 45.40 -22.12
N ILE A 263 19.93 45.19 -20.80
CA ILE A 263 20.93 45.72 -19.84
C ILE A 263 20.65 47.09 -19.22
N ASN A 264 20.34 47.07 -17.91
CA ASN A 264 21.16 47.76 -16.90
C ASN A 264 20.97 47.11 -15.51
N LYS A 265 22.09 46.68 -14.92
CA LYS A 265 22.23 46.50 -13.48
C LYS A 265 22.44 47.89 -12.89
N ASP A 266 21.64 48.26 -11.90
CA ASP A 266 22.15 48.91 -10.70
C ASP A 266 21.15 48.85 -9.55
N SER A 267 21.74 48.90 -8.36
CA SER A 267 21.25 48.58 -7.04
C SER A 267 20.09 49.41 -6.48
N SER A 268 19.38 48.78 -5.52
CA SER A 268 18.89 49.31 -4.23
C SER A 268 17.37 49.37 -4.02
N SER A 269 16.98 48.75 -2.89
CA SER A 269 15.85 49.02 -2.00
C SER A 269 14.41 48.97 -2.51
N GLY A 270 13.62 48.11 -1.84
CA GLY A 270 12.25 48.46 -1.46
C GLY A 270 11.13 47.63 -2.08
N ASP A 271 10.57 46.76 -1.23
CA ASP A 271 9.13 46.55 -1.01
C ASP A 271 8.26 45.86 -2.08
N ASN A 272 7.59 44.81 -1.61
CA ASN A 272 6.39 44.11 -2.11
C ASN A 272 6.28 43.76 -3.62
N SER A 273 6.43 42.47 -3.92
CA SER A 273 5.79 41.87 -5.09
C SER A 273 5.05 40.59 -4.67
N GLU A 274 3.74 40.62 -4.90
CA GLU A 274 2.81 39.49 -4.81
C GLU A 274 3.39 38.25 -5.50
N GLU A 275 3.39 37.11 -4.82
CA GLU A 275 3.71 35.83 -5.44
C GLU A 275 2.50 35.40 -6.29
N ASP A 276 2.63 35.50 -7.61
CA ASP A 276 1.67 34.94 -8.56
C ASP A 276 1.59 33.41 -8.37
N VAL A 277 0.48 32.95 -7.79
CA VAL A 277 0.13 31.53 -7.72
C VAL A 277 -0.20 31.05 -9.12
N ILE A 278 0.70 30.27 -9.73
CA ILE A 278 0.46 29.61 -11.01
C ILE A 278 -0.57 28.49 -10.79
N VAL A 279 -1.82 28.76 -11.18
CA VAL A 279 -2.86 27.72 -11.30
C VAL A 279 -2.68 27.01 -12.65
N PRO A 280 -2.55 25.68 -12.71
CA PRO A 280 -2.44 24.99 -13.99
C PRO A 280 -3.75 25.10 -14.78
N TYR A 281 -3.68 25.67 -15.98
CA TYR A 281 -4.78 25.66 -16.94
C TYR A 281 -4.90 24.26 -17.54
N VAL A 282 -6.06 23.61 -17.37
CA VAL A 282 -6.40 22.35 -18.06
C VAL A 282 -6.94 22.71 -19.43
N LEU A 283 -6.30 22.22 -20.49
CA LEU A 283 -6.82 22.30 -21.86
C LEU A 283 -7.83 21.16 -22.06
N GLU A 284 -9.07 21.49 -22.39
CA GLU A 284 -10.03 20.55 -22.97
C GLU A 284 -9.70 20.37 -24.46
N GLU A 285 -9.32 19.16 -24.86
CA GLU A 285 -9.22 18.77 -26.27
C GLU A 285 -10.51 18.07 -26.72
N SER A 286 -11.00 18.49 -27.90
CA SER A 286 -12.23 18.07 -28.55
C SER A 286 -12.15 16.67 -29.18
N GLU A 287 -13.23 15.90 -29.02
CA GLU A 287 -13.46 14.55 -29.54
C GLU A 287 -13.66 14.51 -31.06
N ASP A 288 -12.98 13.58 -31.75
CA ASP A 288 -13.51 12.90 -32.94
C ASP A 288 -12.79 11.55 -33.12
N ASP A 289 -13.46 10.42 -32.83
CA ASP A 289 -12.96 9.10 -33.24
C ASP A 289 -14.06 8.02 -33.27
N SER A 290 -14.80 7.96 -34.38
CA SER A 290 -15.94 7.06 -34.56
C SER A 290 -15.58 5.64 -35.07
N GLN A 291 -14.34 5.15 -34.87
CA GLN A 291 -13.94 3.81 -35.36
C GLN A 291 -13.32 2.87 -34.32
N THR A 292 -13.02 3.31 -33.09
CA THR A 292 -12.38 2.49 -32.03
C THR A 292 -13.37 1.89 -31.01
N VAL A 293 -14.67 2.19 -31.14
CA VAL A 293 -15.67 1.91 -30.10
C VAL A 293 -16.05 0.42 -29.96
N SER A 294 -15.90 -0.40 -30.99
CA SER A 294 -16.33 -1.82 -30.94
C SER A 294 -15.35 -2.72 -30.17
N GLN A 295 -14.04 -2.54 -30.38
CA GLN A 295 -13.02 -3.38 -29.72
C GLN A 295 -13.01 -3.17 -28.20
N SER A 296 -13.18 -1.94 -27.73
CA SER A 296 -13.16 -1.62 -26.29
C SER A 296 -14.32 -2.23 -25.50
N LYS A 297 -15.48 -2.47 -26.13
CA LYS A 297 -16.67 -3.03 -25.45
C LYS A 297 -16.56 -4.53 -25.16
N ILE A 298 -15.82 -5.31 -25.95
CA ILE A 298 -15.74 -6.77 -25.75
C ILE A 298 -14.87 -7.13 -24.53
N TRP A 299 -13.85 -6.32 -24.24
CA TRP A 299 -12.95 -6.51 -23.10
C TRP A 299 -13.58 -6.10 -21.76
N SER A 300 -14.68 -5.33 -21.79
CA SER A 300 -15.50 -5.02 -20.60
C SER A 300 -16.54 -6.10 -20.25
N ARG A 301 -16.66 -7.17 -21.04
CA ARG A 301 -17.63 -8.26 -20.82
C ARG A 301 -17.11 -9.35 -19.88
N VAL A 302 -17.98 -10.30 -19.55
CA VAL A 302 -17.69 -11.37 -18.59
C VAL A 302 -17.56 -12.70 -19.33
N LEU A 303 -16.49 -13.44 -19.03
CA LEU A 303 -16.35 -14.83 -19.41
C LEU A 303 -16.89 -15.72 -18.30
N ARG A 304 -17.87 -16.56 -18.62
CA ARG A 304 -18.28 -17.64 -17.75
C ARG A 304 -17.51 -18.90 -18.10
N VAL A 305 -16.78 -19.45 -17.14
CA VAL A 305 -15.93 -20.62 -17.30
C VAL A 305 -16.50 -21.76 -16.46
N LYS A 306 -16.89 -22.82 -17.15
CA LYS A 306 -17.51 -24.01 -16.55
C LYS A 306 -16.64 -25.24 -16.82
N VAL A 307 -16.27 -25.95 -15.76
CA VAL A 307 -15.54 -27.22 -15.84
C VAL A 307 -16.41 -28.33 -15.25
N THR A 308 -16.70 -29.34 -16.05
CA THR A 308 -17.52 -30.50 -15.67
C THR A 308 -16.66 -31.75 -15.68
N GLY A 309 -16.61 -32.45 -14.56
CA GLY A 309 -15.88 -33.70 -14.44
C GLY A 309 -16.44 -34.82 -15.32
N THR A 310 -15.64 -35.84 -15.58
CA THR A 310 -16.05 -37.07 -16.30
C THR A 310 -17.25 -37.79 -15.69
N ASN A 311 -17.52 -37.56 -14.40
CA ASN A 311 -18.68 -38.06 -13.66
C ASN A 311 -19.94 -37.17 -13.80
N GLY A 312 -19.90 -36.12 -14.63
CA GLY A 312 -20.99 -35.16 -14.83
C GLY A 312 -21.11 -34.08 -13.75
N ILE A 313 -20.23 -34.07 -12.74
CA ILE A 313 -20.28 -33.08 -11.64
C ILE A 313 -19.55 -31.81 -12.07
N VAL A 314 -20.19 -30.64 -11.86
CA VAL A 314 -19.56 -29.33 -12.10
C VAL A 314 -18.49 -29.09 -11.03
N LYS A 315 -17.23 -29.02 -11.45
CA LYS A 315 -16.06 -28.75 -10.60
C LYS A 315 -15.79 -27.25 -10.45
N LEU A 316 -16.16 -26.46 -11.46
CA LEU A 316 -15.95 -25.01 -11.49
C LEU A 316 -17.05 -24.36 -12.33
N ASP A 317 -17.62 -23.26 -11.86
CA ASP A 317 -18.53 -22.39 -12.62
C ASP A 317 -18.33 -20.96 -12.10
N VAL A 318 -17.49 -20.20 -12.80
CA VAL A 318 -17.04 -18.87 -12.36
C VAL A 318 -17.18 -17.85 -13.47
N ARG A 319 -17.42 -16.61 -13.08
CA ARG A 319 -17.47 -15.44 -13.97
C ARG A 319 -16.23 -14.60 -13.76
N ILE A 320 -15.50 -14.32 -14.84
CA ILE A 320 -14.29 -13.50 -14.80
C ILE A 320 -14.35 -12.40 -15.87
N PRO A 321 -13.72 -11.25 -15.68
CA PRO A 321 -13.64 -10.24 -16.73
C PRO A 321 -12.88 -10.77 -17.96
N ALA A 322 -13.38 -10.47 -19.17
CA ALA A 322 -12.75 -10.89 -20.43
C ALA A 322 -11.32 -10.34 -20.59
N GLY A 323 -10.97 -9.22 -19.91
CA GLY A 323 -9.61 -8.69 -19.82
C GLY A 323 -8.61 -9.53 -19.01
N PHE A 324 -9.04 -10.63 -18.36
CA PHE A 324 -8.21 -11.45 -17.47
C PHE A 324 -7.79 -12.80 -18.11
N LEU A 325 -7.46 -12.81 -19.40
CA LEU A 325 -7.15 -14.06 -20.14
C LEU A 325 -5.85 -14.73 -19.70
N ASP A 326 -4.79 -13.95 -19.45
CA ASP A 326 -3.46 -14.49 -19.11
C ASP A 326 -3.44 -15.20 -17.75
N GLY A 327 -4.40 -14.87 -16.87
CA GLY A 327 -4.61 -15.54 -15.59
C GLY A 327 -5.42 -16.83 -15.68
N LEU A 328 -6.23 -17.00 -16.73
CA LEU A 328 -7.17 -18.12 -16.83
C LEU A 328 -6.45 -19.48 -16.90
N ALA A 329 -5.34 -19.57 -17.61
CA ALA A 329 -4.56 -20.81 -17.72
C ALA A 329 -3.98 -21.28 -16.37
N LYS A 330 -3.86 -20.38 -15.37
CA LYS A 330 -3.47 -20.74 -14.00
C LYS A 330 -4.64 -21.32 -13.19
N ILE A 331 -5.86 -20.91 -13.51
CA ILE A 331 -7.10 -21.34 -12.85
C ILE A 331 -7.61 -22.65 -13.47
N VAL A 332 -7.56 -22.76 -14.80
CA VAL A 332 -7.96 -23.95 -15.57
C VAL A 332 -6.82 -24.38 -16.48
N PRO A 333 -5.93 -25.29 -16.01
CA PRO A 333 -4.77 -25.74 -16.77
C PRO A 333 -5.09 -26.34 -18.14
N GLY A 334 -6.29 -26.91 -18.30
CA GLY A 334 -6.76 -27.48 -19.57
C GLY A 334 -6.99 -26.47 -20.70
N VAL A 335 -6.92 -25.17 -20.41
CA VAL A 335 -7.03 -24.09 -21.40
C VAL A 335 -5.66 -23.55 -21.82
N ALA A 336 -4.57 -24.08 -21.25
CA ALA A 336 -3.21 -23.70 -21.62
C ALA A 336 -2.93 -24.04 -23.10
N GLY A 337 -2.55 -23.01 -23.87
CA GLY A 337 -2.30 -23.13 -25.31
C GLY A 337 -3.48 -22.78 -26.22
N VAL A 338 -4.67 -22.50 -25.66
CA VAL A 338 -5.80 -21.95 -26.42
C VAL A 338 -5.63 -20.44 -26.57
N ASN A 339 -5.65 -19.94 -27.82
CA ASN A 339 -5.58 -18.50 -28.09
C ASN A 339 -6.96 -17.84 -27.91
N LEU A 340 -7.35 -17.66 -26.65
CA LEU A 340 -8.62 -17.03 -26.27
C LEU A 340 -8.74 -15.59 -26.77
N ALA A 341 -7.63 -14.87 -26.89
CA ALA A 341 -7.62 -13.51 -27.42
C ALA A 341 -8.06 -13.49 -28.88
N ALA A 342 -7.62 -14.46 -29.70
CA ALA A 342 -8.07 -14.59 -31.08
C ALA A 342 -9.55 -15.00 -31.17
N LEU A 343 -10.02 -15.93 -30.31
CA LEU A 343 -11.43 -16.34 -30.27
C LEU A 343 -12.38 -15.19 -29.89
N LEU A 344 -11.92 -14.30 -29.01
CA LEU A 344 -12.63 -13.08 -28.63
C LEU A 344 -12.63 -12.04 -29.76
N ASP A 345 -11.50 -11.86 -30.42
CA ASP A 345 -11.38 -10.92 -31.54
C ASP A 345 -12.25 -11.37 -32.72
N GLU A 346 -12.23 -12.65 -33.10
CA GLU A 346 -13.15 -13.23 -34.11
C GLU A 346 -14.62 -13.08 -33.71
N SER A 347 -14.90 -13.17 -32.42
CA SER A 347 -16.26 -12.98 -31.90
C SER A 347 -16.72 -11.53 -31.95
N SER A 348 -15.80 -10.55 -31.94
CA SER A 348 -16.13 -9.12 -32.07
C SER A 348 -16.71 -8.74 -33.44
N TYR A 349 -16.37 -9.50 -34.49
CA TYR A 349 -16.85 -9.26 -35.86
C TYR A 349 -18.21 -9.89 -36.16
N THR A 350 -18.68 -10.81 -35.31
CA THR A 350 -19.89 -11.63 -35.56
C THR A 350 -21.00 -11.43 -34.52
N PHE A 351 -20.75 -10.63 -33.49
CA PHE A 351 -21.70 -10.39 -32.41
C PHE A 351 -22.67 -9.24 -32.76
N GLN A 352 -23.91 -9.59 -33.06
CA GLN A 352 -25.05 -8.66 -32.98
C GLN A 352 -25.65 -8.75 -31.58
N ASP A 353 -26.07 -7.60 -31.03
CA ASP A 353 -26.41 -7.36 -29.60
C ASP A 353 -27.57 -8.19 -29.02
N ASP A 354 -28.17 -9.12 -29.77
CA ASP A 354 -29.34 -9.89 -29.32
C ASP A 354 -29.01 -11.37 -29.17
N LEU A 355 -28.80 -11.81 -27.92
CA LEU A 355 -29.13 -13.16 -27.43
C LEU A 355 -28.99 -13.17 -25.90
N GLU A 356 -30.10 -13.36 -25.19
CA GLU A 356 -30.18 -13.50 -23.72
C GLU A 356 -29.43 -14.74 -23.18
N SER A 357 -28.80 -15.54 -24.04
CA SER A 357 -27.95 -16.67 -23.70
C SER A 357 -26.55 -16.45 -24.30
N GLY A 358 -25.54 -16.19 -23.46
CA GLY A 358 -24.17 -15.88 -23.87
C GLY A 358 -23.59 -16.84 -24.92
N LYS A 359 -22.67 -16.33 -25.77
CA LYS A 359 -22.08 -17.09 -26.89
C LYS A 359 -21.01 -18.04 -26.39
N GLU A 360 -21.09 -19.31 -26.77
CA GLU A 360 -20.02 -20.28 -26.49
C GLU A 360 -18.78 -19.95 -27.34
N LEU A 361 -17.66 -19.71 -26.66
CA LEU A 361 -16.35 -19.44 -27.27
C LEU A 361 -15.48 -20.70 -27.36
N LEU A 362 -15.68 -21.65 -26.44
CA LEU A 362 -14.87 -22.85 -26.33
C LEU A 362 -15.68 -23.96 -25.67
N ASP A 363 -15.62 -25.16 -26.25
CA ASP A 363 -16.11 -26.41 -25.63
C ASP A 363 -15.12 -27.53 -25.98
N ILE A 364 -14.27 -27.90 -25.02
CA ILE A 364 -13.21 -28.88 -25.21
C ILE A 364 -13.16 -29.86 -24.04
N ASN A 365 -12.54 -31.02 -24.25
CA ASN A 365 -12.17 -31.91 -23.15
C ASN A 365 -10.67 -31.78 -22.90
N ASP A 366 -10.28 -31.65 -21.64
CA ASP A 366 -8.87 -31.60 -21.26
C ASP A 366 -8.21 -32.99 -21.30
N GLY A 367 -6.88 -33.04 -21.08
CA GLY A 367 -6.13 -34.30 -21.08
C GLY A 367 -6.52 -35.29 -19.97
N ARG A 368 -7.42 -34.92 -19.05
CA ARG A 368 -7.97 -35.75 -17.98
C ARG A 368 -9.43 -36.17 -18.26
N GLY A 369 -10.01 -35.69 -19.35
CA GLY A 369 -11.38 -35.96 -19.78
C GLY A 369 -12.44 -35.03 -19.16
N ASP A 370 -12.02 -33.99 -18.45
CA ASP A 370 -12.96 -32.97 -17.93
C ASP A 370 -13.41 -32.06 -19.08
N ARG A 371 -14.71 -31.80 -19.20
CA ARG A 371 -15.29 -30.91 -20.21
C ARG A 371 -15.18 -29.47 -19.73
N ILE A 372 -14.54 -28.62 -20.52
CA ILE A 372 -14.34 -27.19 -20.25
C ILE A 372 -15.14 -26.39 -21.28
N GLN A 373 -16.08 -25.58 -20.78
CA GLN A 373 -16.88 -24.66 -21.57
C GLN A 373 -16.59 -23.21 -21.16
N ILE A 374 -16.43 -22.34 -22.14
CA ILE A 374 -16.26 -20.90 -21.94
C ILE A 374 -17.31 -20.16 -22.75
N PHE A 375 -18.07 -19.30 -22.08
CA PHE A 375 -19.10 -18.47 -22.67
C PHE A 375 -18.73 -16.99 -22.52
N LEU A 376 -19.04 -16.19 -23.54
CA LEU A 376 -19.05 -14.74 -23.47
C LEU A 376 -20.45 -14.26 -23.11
N GLU A 377 -20.59 -13.70 -21.90
CA GLU A 377 -21.82 -13.08 -21.37
C GLU A 377 -21.70 -11.55 -21.42
#